data_AF-U5VYG0-F1
#
_entry.id   AF-U5VYG0-F1
#
_cell.length_a   1.000
_cell.length_b   1.000
_cell.length_c   1.000
_cell.angle_alpha   90.00
_cell.angle_beta   90.00
_cell.angle_gamma   90.00
#
_symmetry.space_group_name_H-M   'P 1'
#
loop_
_entity.id
_entity.type
_entity.pdbx_description
1 polymer ?
#
loop_
_entity_poly.entity_id
_entity_poly.type
_entity_poly.pdbx_seq_one_letter_code
_entity_poly.pdbx_strand_id
1 'polypeptide(L)'
;MAGFIVLEDGRSYAASGRATDAVIRAIAAELADPVFAEWLTGCQAQFLGSGMGGVDVRQIAPQHRGPFYEAARAAFGRARDNGFEHMEPGSDELATWLSNFGDLIEMVDRWRAGEAPELFNPHVAGLEPPTDRREGPGWG
;
A
#
# COMPACT_ATOMS: atom_id res chain seq x y z
N MET A 1 -2.77 11.84 -11.86
CA MET A 1 -3.39 10.49 -11.92
C MET A 1 -3.23 9.82 -10.57
N ALA A 2 -4.17 8.96 -10.21
CA ALA A 2 -4.23 8.32 -8.90
C ALA A 2 -3.50 6.96 -8.92
N GLY A 3 -2.97 6.54 -7.77
CA GLY A 3 -2.48 5.18 -7.55
C GLY A 3 -3.24 4.51 -6.41
N PHE A 4 -3.28 3.18 -6.39
CA PHE A 4 -4.11 2.43 -5.44
C PHE A 4 -3.39 1.26 -4.77
N ILE A 5 -3.83 0.89 -3.56
CA ILE A 5 -3.49 -0.37 -2.90
C ILE A 5 -4.81 -1.03 -2.48
N VAL A 6 -5.10 -2.20 -3.04
CA VAL A 6 -6.33 -2.96 -2.78
C VAL A 6 -6.06 -4.04 -1.73
N LEU A 7 -6.88 -4.05 -0.68
CA LEU A 7 -6.85 -5.05 0.39
C LEU A 7 -7.59 -6.35 -0.01
N GLU A 8 -7.47 -7.39 0.81
CA GLU A 8 -8.08 -8.69 0.53
C GLU A 8 -9.62 -8.64 0.50
N ASP A 9 -10.24 -7.74 1.25
CA ASP A 9 -11.70 -7.52 1.26
C ASP A 9 -12.19 -6.55 0.16
N GLY A 10 -11.28 -6.07 -0.69
CA GLY A 10 -11.60 -5.17 -1.80
C GLY A 10 -11.64 -3.68 -1.44
N ARG A 11 -11.39 -3.28 -0.18
CA ARG A 11 -11.16 -1.87 0.15
C ARG A 11 -9.92 -1.35 -0.59
N SER A 12 -9.95 -0.09 -1.01
CA SER A 12 -8.83 0.49 -1.75
C SER A 12 -8.36 1.79 -1.15
N TYR A 13 -7.11 1.78 -0.71
CA TYR A 13 -6.37 3.01 -0.47
C TYR A 13 -6.11 3.64 -1.83
N ALA A 14 -6.55 4.89 -2.04
CA ALA A 14 -6.23 5.66 -3.25
C ALA A 14 -5.63 7.03 -2.90
N ALA A 15 -4.53 7.39 -3.54
CA ALA A 15 -3.90 8.72 -3.39
C ALA A 15 -3.37 9.20 -4.74
N SER A 16 -2.68 10.34 -4.77
CA SER A 16 -1.93 10.72 -5.97
C SER A 16 -0.90 9.65 -6.32
N GLY A 17 -0.62 9.43 -7.61
CA GLY A 17 0.35 8.41 -8.04
C GLY A 17 1.71 8.54 -7.33
N ARG A 18 2.22 9.77 -7.17
CA ARG A 18 3.46 10.02 -6.42
C ARG A 18 3.36 9.61 -4.95
N ALA A 19 2.24 9.90 -4.29
CA ALA A 19 2.03 9.53 -2.89
C ALA A 19 1.89 8.01 -2.73
N THR A 20 1.17 7.34 -3.62
CA THR A 20 1.06 5.88 -3.65
C THR A 20 2.42 5.24 -3.93
N ASP A 21 3.18 5.74 -4.89
CA ASP A 21 4.52 5.22 -5.19
C ASP A 21 5.46 5.38 -3.98
N ALA A 22 5.37 6.49 -3.26
CA ALA A 22 6.12 6.68 -2.01
C ALA A 22 5.71 5.67 -0.92
N VAL A 23 4.40 5.38 -0.76
CA VAL A 23 3.93 4.32 0.15
C VAL A 23 4.50 2.96 -0.26
N ILE A 24 4.43 2.61 -1.56
CA ILE A 24 4.97 1.36 -2.11
C ILE A 24 6.47 1.22 -1.81
N ARG A 25 7.26 2.28 -2.03
CA ARG A 25 8.70 2.28 -1.72
C ARG A 25 8.99 2.17 -0.23
N ALA A 26 8.20 2.84 0.61
CA ALA A 26 8.34 2.74 2.05
C ALA A 26 8.09 1.29 2.52
N ILE A 27 7.03 0.64 2.02
CA ILE A 27 6.73 -0.77 2.33
C ILE A 27 7.85 -1.68 1.83
N ALA A 28 8.30 -1.49 0.59
CA ALA A 28 9.37 -2.30 -0.01
C ALA A 28 10.68 -2.24 0.78
N ALA A 29 11.01 -1.07 1.36
CA ALA A 29 12.21 -0.89 2.17
C ALA A 29 12.20 -1.71 3.49
N GLU A 30 11.02 -2.11 3.98
CA GLU A 30 10.89 -2.94 5.19
C GLU A 30 10.75 -4.44 4.90
N LEU A 31 10.64 -4.84 3.62
CA LEU A 31 10.54 -6.25 3.25
C LEU A 31 11.90 -6.94 3.33
N ALA A 32 11.95 -8.07 4.03
CA ALA A 32 13.15 -8.90 4.12
C ALA A 32 13.44 -9.70 2.83
N ASP A 33 12.41 -10.00 2.04
CA ASP A 33 12.54 -10.72 0.78
C ASP A 33 12.83 -9.72 -0.37
N PRO A 34 14.04 -9.75 -0.96
CA PRO A 34 14.42 -8.81 -2.01
C PRO A 34 13.62 -8.99 -3.30
N VAL A 35 13.15 -10.22 -3.60
CA VAL A 35 12.32 -10.47 -4.80
C VAL A 35 10.94 -9.84 -4.61
N PHE A 36 10.39 -9.94 -3.41
CA PHE A 36 9.14 -9.27 -3.07
C PHE A 36 9.30 -7.75 -3.10
N ALA A 37 10.38 -7.21 -2.52
CA ALA A 37 10.66 -5.79 -2.57
C ALA A 37 10.78 -5.28 -4.02
N GLU A 38 11.51 -6.00 -4.88
CA GLU A 38 11.66 -5.66 -6.30
C GLU A 38 10.30 -5.68 -7.03
N TRP A 39 9.53 -6.76 -6.88
CA TRP A 39 8.19 -6.86 -7.47
C TRP A 39 7.31 -5.68 -7.05
N LEU A 40 7.28 -5.38 -5.75
CA LEU A 40 6.48 -4.30 -5.19
C LEU A 40 6.90 -2.95 -5.78
N THR A 41 8.20 -2.70 -5.95
CA THR A 41 8.66 -1.48 -6.61
C THR A 41 8.30 -1.42 -8.10
N GLY A 42 8.20 -2.56 -8.78
CA GLY A 42 7.72 -2.66 -10.16
C GLY A 42 6.26 -2.25 -10.36
N CYS A 43 5.45 -2.25 -9.29
CA CYS A 43 4.06 -1.79 -9.31
C CYS A 43 3.89 -0.26 -9.33
N GLN A 44 4.98 0.51 -9.23
CA GLN A 44 4.90 1.98 -9.23
C GLN A 44 4.43 2.54 -10.57
N ALA A 45 3.74 3.68 -10.53
CA ALA A 45 3.14 4.33 -11.71
C ALA A 45 4.20 4.69 -12.77
N GLN A 46 5.42 5.01 -12.33
CA GLN A 46 6.55 5.30 -13.22
C GLN A 46 6.97 4.12 -14.11
N PHE A 47 6.66 2.88 -13.71
CA PHE A 47 7.03 1.66 -14.45
C PHE A 47 5.86 1.09 -15.26
N LEU A 48 4.63 1.21 -14.77
CA LEU A 48 3.45 0.67 -15.44
C LEU A 48 2.92 1.55 -16.59
N GLY A 49 3.37 2.80 -16.67
CA GLY A 49 2.94 3.74 -17.72
C GLY A 49 1.53 4.29 -17.48
N SER A 50 1.15 5.33 -18.21
CA SER A 50 -0.17 6.00 -18.07
C SER A 50 -0.49 6.52 -16.67
N GLY A 51 0.51 6.73 -15.79
CA GLY A 51 0.34 7.34 -14.47
C GLY A 51 -0.58 6.59 -13.48
N MET A 52 -0.87 5.32 -13.75
CA MET A 52 -1.61 4.44 -12.85
C MET A 52 -0.67 3.37 -12.33
N GLY A 53 -0.30 3.50 -11.05
CA GLY A 53 0.46 2.50 -10.30
C GLY A 53 -0.41 1.91 -9.20
N GLY A 54 -0.19 0.66 -8.84
CA GLY A 54 -0.93 0.09 -7.74
C GLY A 54 -0.65 -1.37 -7.46
N VAL A 55 -1.08 -1.79 -6.26
CA VAL A 55 -0.86 -3.12 -5.72
C VAL A 55 -2.21 -3.71 -5.38
N ASP A 56 -2.54 -4.88 -5.90
CA ASP A 56 -3.65 -5.68 -5.39
C ASP A 56 -3.08 -6.81 -4.55
N VAL A 57 -3.27 -6.75 -3.21
CA VAL A 57 -2.69 -7.73 -2.28
C VAL A 57 -3.19 -9.15 -2.56
N ARG A 58 -4.35 -9.29 -3.21
CA ARG A 58 -4.91 -10.60 -3.60
C ARG A 58 -4.06 -11.29 -4.67
N GLN A 59 -3.28 -10.52 -5.43
CA GLN A 59 -2.33 -11.04 -6.42
C GLN A 59 -1.05 -11.60 -5.82
N ILE A 60 -0.81 -11.37 -4.52
CA ILE A 60 0.32 -11.92 -3.77
C ILE A 60 -0.09 -13.29 -3.20
N ALA A 61 0.82 -14.26 -3.19
CA ALA A 61 0.53 -15.57 -2.63
C ALA A 61 0.23 -15.46 -1.12
N PRO A 62 -0.71 -16.26 -0.57
CA PRO A 62 -1.21 -16.08 0.79
C PRO A 62 -0.12 -16.00 1.87
N GLN A 63 0.95 -16.78 1.73
CA GLN A 63 2.07 -16.80 2.69
C GLN A 63 2.88 -15.49 2.74
N HIS A 64 2.77 -14.64 1.72
CA HIS A 64 3.47 -13.34 1.65
C HIS A 64 2.57 -12.15 2.00
N ARG A 65 1.25 -12.33 2.15
CA ARG A 65 0.33 -11.23 2.51
C ARG A 65 0.56 -10.71 3.93
N GLY A 66 0.78 -11.61 4.88
CA GLY A 66 1.17 -11.24 6.25
C GLY A 66 2.41 -10.33 6.29
N PRO A 67 3.54 -10.75 5.70
CA PRO A 67 4.74 -9.93 5.54
C PRO A 67 4.50 -8.54 4.93
N PHE A 68 3.64 -8.42 3.91
CA PHE A 68 3.28 -7.12 3.33
C PHE A 68 2.68 -6.16 4.36
N TYR A 69 1.72 -6.63 5.15
CA TYR A 69 1.04 -5.82 6.15
C TYR A 69 1.95 -5.43 7.32
N GLU A 70 2.82 -6.33 7.76
CA GLU A 70 3.79 -6.02 8.81
C GLU A 70 4.82 -4.99 8.32
N ALA A 71 5.29 -5.13 7.07
CA ALA A 71 6.15 -4.15 6.42
C ALA A 71 5.46 -2.77 6.30
N ALA A 72 4.17 -2.73 5.97
CA ALA A 72 3.42 -1.48 5.90
C ALA A 72 3.33 -0.76 7.26
N ARG A 73 3.09 -1.49 8.34
CA ARG A 73 3.09 -0.92 9.70
C ARG A 73 4.47 -0.42 10.11
N ALA A 74 5.51 -1.21 9.86
CA ALA A 74 6.89 -0.82 10.16
C ALA A 74 7.29 0.44 9.37
N ALA A 75 6.93 0.50 8.09
CA ALA A 75 7.22 1.62 7.20
C ALA A 75 6.53 2.90 7.67
N PHE A 76 5.24 2.82 8.02
CA PHE A 76 4.49 3.94 8.57
C PHE A 76 5.12 4.46 9.87
N GLY A 77 5.46 3.56 10.80
CA GLY A 77 6.12 3.92 12.05
C GLY A 77 7.48 4.59 11.83
N ARG A 78 8.34 4.01 10.97
CA ARG A 78 9.64 4.57 10.65
C ARG A 78 9.53 5.94 10.02
N ALA A 79 8.61 6.11 9.06
CA ALA A 79 8.45 7.36 8.35
C ALA A 79 7.87 8.48 9.23
N ARG A 80 6.98 8.13 10.16
CA ARG A 80 6.51 9.07 11.19
C ARG A 80 7.65 9.59 12.06
N ASP A 81 8.57 8.70 12.44
CA ASP A 81 9.62 9.03 13.41
C ASP A 81 10.85 9.68 12.75
N ASN A 82 11.12 9.38 11.46
CA ASN A 82 12.35 9.77 10.77
C ASN A 82 12.15 10.52 9.45
N GLY A 83 10.90 10.74 9.01
CA GLY A 83 10.61 11.24 7.67
C GLY A 83 10.79 10.17 6.59
N PHE A 84 10.64 10.55 5.32
CA PHE A 84 10.77 9.64 4.19
C PHE A 84 11.22 10.39 2.92
N GLU A 85 12.24 9.87 2.24
CA GLU A 85 12.84 10.52 1.05
C GLU A 85 13.24 11.98 1.31
N HIS A 86 12.59 12.93 0.62
CA HIS A 86 12.79 14.38 0.77
C HIS A 86 11.83 15.02 1.79
N MET A 87 10.93 14.23 2.40
CA MET A 87 9.94 14.70 3.35
C MET A 87 10.52 14.65 4.77
N GLU A 88 10.99 15.80 5.24
CA GLU A 88 11.61 15.95 6.56
C GLU A 88 10.59 15.78 7.71
N PRO A 89 11.02 15.25 8.88
CA PRO A 89 10.21 15.24 10.10
C PRO A 89 9.61 16.60 10.42
N GLY A 90 8.29 16.63 10.65
CA GLY A 90 7.56 17.85 11.01
C GLY A 90 7.19 18.77 9.84
N SER A 91 7.48 18.39 8.59
CA SER A 91 7.00 19.14 7.41
C SER A 91 5.51 18.88 7.13
N ASP A 92 4.82 19.88 6.56
CA ASP A 92 3.42 19.76 6.14
C ASP A 92 3.21 18.70 5.04
N GLU A 93 4.22 18.54 4.18
CA GLU A 93 4.23 17.50 3.14
C GLU A 93 4.24 16.11 3.78
N LEU A 94 5.13 15.87 4.74
CA LEU A 94 5.16 14.61 5.49
C LEU A 94 3.85 14.38 6.25
N ALA A 95 3.32 15.40 6.92
CA ALA A 95 2.08 15.28 7.68
C ALA A 95 0.89 14.87 6.79
N THR A 96 0.78 15.47 5.61
CA THR A 96 -0.25 15.12 4.62
C THR A 96 -0.07 13.69 4.10
N TRP A 97 1.16 13.31 3.76
CA TRP A 97 1.45 11.96 3.29
C TRP A 97 1.20 10.90 4.37
N LEU A 98 1.60 11.16 5.63
CA LEU A 98 1.34 10.29 6.77
C LEU A 98 -0.15 10.19 7.09
N SER A 99 -0.95 11.25 6.91
CA SER A 99 -2.41 11.14 7.06
C SER A 99 -2.98 10.08 6.12
N ASN A 100 -2.66 10.19 4.82
CA ASN A 100 -3.12 9.22 3.81
C ASN A 100 -2.57 7.82 4.09
N PHE A 101 -1.28 7.69 4.42
CA PHE A 101 -0.70 6.38 4.75
C PHE A 101 -1.32 5.79 6.03
N GLY A 102 -1.71 6.63 6.98
CA GLY A 102 -2.46 6.24 8.17
C GLY A 102 -3.80 5.61 7.82
N ASP A 103 -4.52 6.12 6.81
CA ASP A 103 -5.77 5.52 6.34
C ASP A 103 -5.57 4.07 5.87
N LEU A 104 -4.47 3.78 5.16
CA LEU A 104 -4.14 2.40 4.78
C LEU A 104 -3.94 1.50 6.02
N ILE A 105 -3.25 1.99 7.06
CA ILE A 105 -3.03 1.20 8.29
C ILE A 105 -4.35 0.95 9.02
N GLU A 106 -5.20 1.98 9.13
CA GLU A 106 -6.52 1.86 9.75
C GLU A 106 -7.44 0.92 8.98
N MET A 107 -7.45 0.98 7.64
CA MET A 107 -8.19 0.05 6.79
C MET A 107 -7.77 -1.40 7.06
N VAL A 108 -6.46 -1.67 7.20
CA VAL A 108 -5.94 -3.00 7.52
C VAL A 108 -6.36 -3.45 8.92
N ASP A 109 -6.30 -2.56 9.92
CA ASP A 109 -6.74 -2.87 11.29
C ASP A 109 -8.21 -3.24 11.36
N ARG A 110 -9.08 -2.43 10.75
CA ARG A 110 -10.53 -2.68 10.73
C ARG A 110 -10.89 -3.95 9.98
N TRP A 111 -10.23 -4.21 8.84
CA TRP A 111 -10.42 -5.45 8.10
C TRP A 111 -10.02 -6.67 8.93
N ARG A 112 -8.85 -6.65 9.57
CA ARG A 112 -8.40 -7.72 10.47
C ARG A 112 -9.33 -7.91 11.68
N ALA A 113 -10.01 -6.85 12.13
CA ALA A 113 -11.04 -6.91 13.16
C ALA A 113 -12.40 -7.46 12.67
N GLY A 114 -12.55 -7.77 11.38
CA GLY A 114 -13.78 -8.27 10.77
C GLY A 114 -14.81 -7.19 10.47
N GLU A 115 -14.42 -5.92 10.47
CA GLU A 115 -15.31 -4.82 10.11
C GLU A 115 -15.66 -4.87 8.62
N ALA A 116 -16.95 -4.75 8.30
CA ALA A 116 -17.44 -4.76 6.92
C ALA A 116 -16.81 -3.63 6.09
N PRO A 117 -16.44 -3.89 4.83
CA PRO A 117 -15.64 -2.95 4.06
C PRO A 117 -16.32 -1.60 3.78
N GLU A 118 -17.65 -1.59 3.76
CA GLU A 118 -18.49 -0.40 3.56
C GLU A 118 -18.47 0.59 4.73
N LEU A 119 -18.04 0.16 5.93
CA LEU A 119 -17.99 1.00 7.12
C LEU A 119 -16.79 1.94 7.15
N PHE A 120 -15.70 1.55 6.47
CA PHE A 120 -14.49 2.36 6.39
C PHE A 120 -13.70 2.09 5.11
N ASN A 121 -13.95 2.90 4.08
CA ASN A 121 -13.21 2.91 2.82
C ASN A 121 -13.04 4.37 2.38
N PRO A 122 -12.15 5.14 3.05
CA PRO A 122 -12.20 6.59 3.02
C PRO A 122 -11.90 7.19 1.64
N HIS A 123 -11.23 6.45 0.76
CA HIS A 123 -10.75 6.98 -0.51
C HIS A 123 -11.65 6.62 -1.71
N VAL A 124 -12.43 5.54 -1.60
CA VAL A 124 -13.36 5.10 -2.65
C VAL A 124 -14.66 4.57 -2.05
N ALA A 125 -15.78 4.92 -2.69
CA ALA A 125 -17.10 4.49 -2.22
C ALA A 125 -17.41 3.01 -2.51
N GLY A 126 -16.67 2.37 -3.42
CA GLY A 126 -16.89 1.00 -3.88
C GLY A 126 -15.77 0.04 -3.50
N LEU A 127 -16.06 -1.25 -3.62
CA LEU A 127 -15.06 -2.31 -3.48
C LEU A 127 -14.52 -2.68 -4.85
N GLU A 128 -13.21 -2.89 -4.92
CA GLU A 128 -12.58 -3.38 -6.13
C GLU A 128 -12.86 -4.87 -6.31
N PRO A 129 -13.37 -5.30 -7.47
CA PRO A 129 -13.59 -6.71 -7.74
C PRO A 129 -12.26 -7.48 -7.72
N PRO A 130 -12.27 -8.78 -7.36
CA PRO A 130 -11.10 -9.62 -7.48
C PRO A 130 -10.65 -9.72 -8.95
N THR A 131 -9.34 -9.74 -9.17
CA THR A 131 -8.76 -9.81 -10.52
C THR A 131 -8.40 -11.24 -10.96
N ASP A 132 -8.42 -12.21 -10.03
CA ASP A 132 -7.96 -13.61 -10.20
C ASP A 132 -6.50 -13.78 -10.68
N ARG A 133 -5.73 -12.69 -10.74
CA ARG A 133 -4.35 -12.70 -11.21
C ARG A 133 -3.40 -13.19 -10.13
N ARG A 134 -2.36 -13.90 -10.56
CA ARG A 134 -1.28 -14.44 -9.72
C ARG A 134 0.06 -13.83 -10.14
N GLU A 135 0.10 -12.50 -10.14
CA GLU A 135 1.23 -11.71 -10.66
C GLU A 135 2.26 -11.38 -9.57
N GLY A 136 1.90 -11.54 -8.29
CA GLY A 136 2.78 -11.30 -7.13
C GLY A 136 3.72 -12.45 -6.77
N PRO A 137 4.58 -12.26 -5.77
CA PRO A 137 5.53 -13.28 -5.34
C PRO A 137 4.84 -14.50 -4.70
N GLY A 138 5.52 -15.64 -4.82
CA GLY A 138 5.17 -16.90 -4.15
C GLY A 138 4.18 -17.81 -4.87
N TRP A 139 3.85 -17.56 -6.15
CA TRP A 139 2.94 -18.38 -6.94
C TRP A 139 3.59 -19.46 -7.82
N GLY A 140 4.91 -19.45 -8.00
CA GLY A 140 5.65 -20.38 -8.86
C GLY A 140 7.13 -20.38 -8.60
#